data_AF-A0A6G9S9V1-F1
#
_entry.id   AF-A0A6G9S9V1-F1
#
_cell.length_a   1.000
_cell.length_b   1.000
_cell.length_c   1.000
_cell.angle_alpha   90.00
_cell.angle_beta   90.00
_cell.angle_gamma   90.00
#
_symmetry.space_group_name_H-M   'P 1'
#
loop_
_entity.id
_entity.type
_entity.pdbx_description
1 polymer ?
#
loop_
_entity_poly.entity_id
_entity_poly.type
_entity_poly.pdbx_seq_one_letter_code
_entity_poly.pdbx_strand_id
1 'polypeptide(L)'
;MKIHDYAIQGNIAGVRGQLTKGVDIERLDKSAQTPLMCAVSSADASLEMVQFLVENGADINAIGGDYNSTVLGFAIQSGNFDKIKYLVERGVNIHAPGADGCDVLIDAIYSQNISSGENLISILRLLIARGADLRKNQYGASALTAAAYLCHFDVVDFLLKIGADREQLQWTKLMYAIVFGSVEEVKQLIDAGEDLEAWDCCNRTPWILSLQVGNIDKAKLLLPSPVERNKYLTSEEPELMYAIKNNHLELLEWLIDQGFDVETADHYGTTPLVMAAERGATDCVRILLEAGADASRCEDYNRKAINSASNLEIVKLLVDAGEDLSDINEEMQQLLTGLSCDREISNINREQYLSGKYPRFGTANPEIMKIEFWHAMVRSHVTAYTARNTFNNGDNTFEDEAVWCFQRFGRTITQLPDGRIIQIAGEHEDYYDPDFCIYNDVVVFQNDGTFTIFGYPQEVFPPTDFHSATLVGDYIYIIGNLGYSNARIYGETPVYCLNWHTLKIEKIETAGEKPGWISRHRAFYRESSKIYITGGKICTKIGEETDYIDNQNSYILDLKNMYWSKVII
;
A
#
# COMPACT_ATOMS: atom_id res chain seq x y z
N MET A 1 -25.87 -17.91 -0.51
CA MET A 1 -27.03 -18.84 -0.60
C MET A 1 -28.07 -18.31 0.37
N LYS A 2 -29.38 -18.39 0.09
CA LYS A 2 -30.38 -17.56 0.82
C LYS A 2 -30.29 -17.62 2.36
N ILE A 3 -30.05 -18.79 2.97
CA ILE A 3 -29.93 -18.89 4.44
C ILE A 3 -28.71 -18.15 4.99
N HIS A 4 -27.55 -18.26 4.33
CA HIS A 4 -26.33 -17.52 4.66
C HIS A 4 -26.49 -16.02 4.46
N ASP A 5 -27.06 -15.62 3.32
CA ASP A 5 -27.27 -14.20 3.00
C ASP A 5 -28.20 -13.55 4.06
N TYR A 6 -29.24 -14.27 4.50
CA TYR A 6 -30.10 -13.82 5.60
C TYR A 6 -29.40 -13.82 6.96
N ALA A 7 -28.54 -14.81 7.24
CA ALA A 7 -27.76 -14.85 8.48
C ALA A 7 -26.78 -13.67 8.56
N ILE A 8 -26.08 -13.35 7.47
CA ILE A 8 -25.18 -12.20 7.33
C ILE A 8 -25.93 -10.89 7.58
N GLN A 9 -27.13 -10.74 7.00
CA GLN A 9 -27.95 -9.54 7.10
C GLN A 9 -28.72 -9.41 8.44
N GLY A 10 -28.62 -10.38 9.36
CA GLY A 10 -29.44 -10.39 10.57
C GLY A 10 -30.95 -10.60 10.32
N ASN A 11 -31.35 -11.10 9.16
CA ASN A 11 -32.75 -11.31 8.78
C ASN A 11 -33.32 -12.61 9.37
N ILE A 12 -33.73 -12.57 10.65
CA ILE A 12 -34.27 -13.73 11.39
C ILE A 12 -35.50 -14.34 10.68
N ALA A 13 -36.38 -13.49 10.12
CA ALA A 13 -37.57 -13.96 9.40
C ALA A 13 -37.18 -14.76 8.13
N GLY A 14 -36.15 -14.30 7.43
CA GLY A 14 -35.57 -14.97 6.27
C GLY A 14 -34.99 -16.34 6.62
N VAL A 15 -34.13 -16.41 7.66
CA VAL A 15 -33.54 -17.67 8.15
C VAL A 15 -34.64 -18.64 8.58
N ARG A 16 -35.61 -18.19 9.39
CA ARG A 16 -36.77 -19.00 9.82
C ARG A 16 -37.54 -19.57 8.63
N GLY A 17 -37.77 -18.75 7.60
CA GLY A 17 -38.44 -19.17 6.37
C GLY A 17 -37.66 -20.23 5.58
N GLN A 18 -36.33 -20.26 5.65
CA GLN A 18 -35.51 -21.33 5.07
C GLN A 18 -35.59 -22.62 5.90
N LEU A 19 -35.50 -22.52 7.22
CA LEU A 19 -35.60 -23.67 8.13
C LEU A 19 -36.98 -24.37 8.00
N THR A 20 -38.07 -23.60 7.89
CA THR A 20 -39.42 -24.16 7.64
C THR A 20 -39.53 -24.88 6.30
N LYS A 21 -38.70 -24.52 5.32
CA LYS A 21 -38.61 -25.23 4.01
C LYS A 21 -37.72 -26.46 4.07
N GLY A 22 -37.17 -26.82 5.23
CA GLY A 22 -36.29 -27.97 5.41
C GLY A 22 -34.85 -27.72 4.96
N VAL A 23 -34.42 -26.47 4.84
CA VAL A 23 -32.99 -26.17 4.63
C VAL A 23 -32.23 -26.52 5.90
N ASP A 24 -31.16 -27.29 5.77
CA ASP A 24 -30.29 -27.68 6.87
C ASP A 24 -29.63 -26.45 7.51
N ILE A 25 -29.66 -26.38 8.84
CA ILE A 25 -29.04 -25.29 9.61
C ILE A 25 -27.51 -25.35 9.56
N GLU A 26 -26.93 -26.53 9.28
CA GLU A 26 -25.50 -26.75 9.08
C GLU A 26 -25.07 -26.68 7.62
N ARG A 27 -25.96 -26.20 6.73
CA ARG A 27 -25.65 -26.11 5.29
C ARG A 27 -24.41 -25.26 5.07
N LEU A 28 -23.40 -25.83 4.44
CA LEU A 28 -22.20 -25.09 4.06
C LEU A 28 -22.44 -24.21 2.82
N ASP A 29 -21.87 -23.00 2.80
CA ASP A 29 -21.80 -22.16 1.61
C ASP A 29 -20.62 -22.55 0.69
N LYS A 30 -20.22 -21.64 -0.20
CA LYS A 30 -19.11 -21.85 -1.14
C LYS A 30 -17.74 -21.81 -0.46
N SER A 31 -17.63 -21.14 0.68
CA SER A 31 -16.41 -21.03 1.50
C SER A 31 -16.42 -22.04 2.64
N ALA A 32 -17.25 -23.09 2.55
CA ALA A 32 -17.39 -24.10 3.60
C ALA A 32 -17.80 -23.52 4.97
N GLN A 33 -18.58 -22.44 5.01
CA GLN A 33 -19.08 -21.82 6.24
C GLN A 33 -20.54 -22.19 6.53
N THR A 34 -20.86 -22.41 7.81
CA THR A 34 -22.24 -22.56 8.28
C THR A 34 -22.93 -21.18 8.39
N PRO A 35 -24.27 -21.10 8.40
CA PRO A 35 -24.98 -19.85 8.66
C PRO A 35 -24.57 -19.19 9.98
N LEU A 36 -24.23 -19.98 11.01
CA LEU A 36 -23.73 -19.48 12.29
C LEU A 36 -22.37 -18.78 12.13
N MET A 37 -21.43 -19.38 11.39
CA MET A 37 -20.12 -18.76 11.10
C MET A 37 -20.26 -17.42 10.38
N CYS A 38 -21.16 -17.34 9.40
CA CYS A 38 -21.42 -16.08 8.69
C CYS A 38 -22.05 -15.01 9.60
N ALA A 39 -22.99 -15.40 10.48
CA ALA A 39 -23.63 -14.48 11.42
C ALA A 39 -22.66 -13.97 12.51
N VAL A 40 -21.75 -14.81 13.01
CA VAL A 40 -20.78 -14.35 14.04
C VAL A 40 -19.73 -13.41 13.46
N SER A 41 -19.37 -13.60 12.19
CA SER A 41 -18.38 -12.78 11.47
C SER A 41 -18.95 -11.45 10.97
N SER A 42 -20.24 -11.41 10.63
CA SER A 42 -20.89 -10.22 10.06
C SER A 42 -21.09 -9.10 11.09
N ALA A 43 -20.76 -7.86 10.73
CA ALA A 43 -21.10 -6.68 11.52
C ALA A 43 -22.62 -6.39 11.53
N ASP A 44 -23.33 -6.74 10.46
CA ASP A 44 -24.77 -6.49 10.29
C ASP A 44 -25.64 -7.47 11.07
N ALA A 45 -25.12 -8.67 11.34
CA ALA A 45 -25.84 -9.68 12.10
C ALA A 45 -25.79 -9.33 13.60
N SER A 46 -26.95 -9.10 14.21
CA SER A 46 -27.04 -8.80 15.63
C SER A 46 -26.80 -10.04 16.51
N LEU A 47 -26.61 -9.84 17.82
CA LEU A 47 -26.52 -10.95 18.77
C LEU A 47 -27.79 -11.83 18.72
N GLU A 48 -28.96 -11.24 18.50
CA GLU A 48 -30.24 -11.96 18.41
C GLU A 48 -30.26 -12.95 17.24
N MET A 49 -29.58 -12.66 16.12
CA MET A 49 -29.43 -13.62 15.03
C MET A 49 -28.59 -14.82 15.45
N VAL A 50 -27.46 -14.58 16.11
CA VAL A 50 -26.59 -15.65 16.63
C VAL A 50 -27.35 -16.50 17.64
N GLN A 51 -28.07 -15.87 18.56
CA GLN A 51 -28.94 -16.54 19.53
C GLN A 51 -29.99 -17.41 18.84
N PHE A 52 -30.68 -16.86 17.84
CA PHE A 52 -31.70 -17.57 17.09
C PHE A 52 -31.13 -18.83 16.41
N LEU A 53 -29.97 -18.74 15.76
CA LEU A 53 -29.34 -19.89 15.10
C LEU A 53 -28.97 -20.98 16.11
N VAL A 54 -28.32 -20.62 17.22
CA VAL A 54 -27.94 -21.58 18.28
C VAL A 54 -29.17 -22.23 18.91
N GLU A 55 -30.24 -21.46 19.18
CA GLU A 55 -31.50 -21.98 19.72
C GLU A 55 -32.26 -22.89 18.75
N ASN A 56 -31.99 -22.80 17.45
CA ASN A 56 -32.52 -23.69 16.42
C ASN A 56 -31.58 -24.87 16.09
N GLY A 57 -30.55 -25.09 16.90
CA GLY A 57 -29.70 -26.28 16.81
C GLY A 57 -28.43 -26.12 15.98
N ALA A 58 -28.00 -24.90 15.69
CA ALA A 58 -26.70 -24.67 15.05
C ALA A 58 -25.56 -25.15 15.96
N ASP A 59 -24.61 -25.90 15.41
CA ASP A 59 -23.45 -26.41 16.15
C ASP A 59 -22.46 -25.29 16.45
N ILE A 60 -22.40 -24.90 17.73
CA ILE A 60 -21.45 -23.88 18.21
C ILE A 60 -19.99 -24.31 18.11
N ASN A 61 -19.71 -25.60 17.90
CA ASN A 61 -18.36 -26.15 17.75
C ASN A 61 -18.03 -26.51 16.29
N ALA A 62 -18.87 -26.11 15.33
CA ALA A 62 -18.61 -26.34 13.92
C ALA A 62 -17.25 -25.74 13.52
N ILE A 63 -16.62 -26.40 12.55
CA ILE A 63 -15.34 -26.00 11.96
C ILE A 63 -15.54 -25.87 10.45
N GLY A 64 -15.06 -24.79 9.86
CA GLY A 64 -15.31 -24.47 8.46
C GLY A 64 -14.57 -23.22 8.01
N GLY A 65 -14.83 -22.77 6.78
CA GLY A 65 -14.01 -21.72 6.16
C GLY A 65 -12.77 -22.27 5.45
N ASP A 66 -12.13 -21.39 4.68
CA ASP A 66 -10.90 -21.72 3.93
C ASP A 66 -9.72 -22.11 4.85
N TYR A 67 -9.75 -21.63 6.09
CA TYR A 67 -8.76 -21.95 7.12
C TYR A 67 -9.30 -22.91 8.18
N ASN A 68 -10.40 -23.63 7.94
CA ASN A 68 -10.94 -24.61 8.88
C ASN A 68 -11.00 -24.07 10.33
N SER A 69 -11.55 -22.87 10.49
CA SER A 69 -11.66 -22.13 11.76
C SER A 69 -12.89 -22.57 12.54
N THR A 70 -12.81 -22.48 13.87
CA THR A 70 -13.95 -22.71 14.76
C THR A 70 -14.93 -21.54 14.72
N VAL A 71 -16.19 -21.75 15.10
CA VAL A 71 -17.17 -20.65 15.30
C VAL A 71 -16.63 -19.59 16.27
N LEU A 72 -15.91 -20.00 17.32
CA LEU A 72 -15.27 -19.07 18.26
C LEU A 72 -14.15 -18.28 17.59
N GLY A 73 -13.33 -18.90 16.74
CA GLY A 73 -12.28 -18.22 15.96
C GLY A 73 -12.86 -17.13 15.06
N PHE A 74 -13.96 -17.41 14.35
CA PHE A 74 -14.69 -16.39 13.58
C PHE A 74 -15.22 -15.25 14.45
N ALA A 75 -15.75 -15.55 15.64
CA ALA A 75 -16.24 -14.54 16.57
C ALA A 75 -15.10 -13.66 17.14
N ILE A 76 -13.94 -14.26 17.44
CA ILE A 76 -12.74 -13.53 17.87
C ILE A 76 -12.21 -12.65 16.75
N GLN A 77 -12.17 -13.14 15.52
CA GLN A 77 -11.78 -12.33 14.37
C GLN A 77 -12.72 -11.15 14.13
N SER A 78 -14.02 -11.27 14.42
CA SER A 78 -14.97 -10.14 14.28
C SER A 78 -14.88 -9.10 15.40
N GLY A 79 -14.24 -9.43 16.52
CA GLY A 79 -14.03 -8.53 17.66
C GLY A 79 -15.30 -8.15 18.44
N ASN A 80 -16.43 -8.79 18.16
CA ASN A 80 -17.69 -8.48 18.83
C ASN A 80 -17.76 -9.20 20.19
N PHE A 81 -17.49 -8.45 21.26
CA PHE A 81 -17.49 -8.95 22.64
C PHE A 81 -18.78 -9.69 23.01
N ASP A 82 -19.95 -9.16 22.65
CA ASP A 82 -21.23 -9.75 23.04
C ASP A 82 -21.48 -11.10 22.39
N LYS A 83 -21.08 -11.25 21.11
CA LYS A 83 -21.15 -12.54 20.40
C LYS A 83 -20.18 -13.56 20.99
N ILE A 84 -18.94 -13.15 21.27
CA ILE A 84 -17.93 -14.01 21.92
C ILE A 84 -18.44 -14.45 23.30
N LYS A 85 -18.91 -13.50 24.10
CA LYS A 85 -19.44 -13.74 25.44
C LYS A 85 -20.58 -14.74 25.42
N TYR A 86 -21.54 -14.56 24.51
CA TYR A 86 -22.66 -15.48 24.37
C TYR A 86 -22.20 -16.91 24.03
N LEU A 87 -21.32 -17.08 23.03
CA LEU A 87 -20.82 -18.40 22.64
C LEU A 87 -20.08 -19.09 23.80
N VAL A 88 -19.23 -18.34 24.49
CA VAL A 88 -18.50 -18.81 25.67
C VAL A 88 -19.48 -19.21 26.79
N GLU A 89 -20.50 -18.41 27.09
CA GLU A 89 -21.58 -18.74 28.04
C GLU A 89 -22.40 -19.97 27.64
N ARG A 90 -22.49 -20.28 26.34
CA ARG A 90 -23.15 -21.50 25.83
C ARG A 90 -22.23 -22.72 25.77
N GLY A 91 -20.98 -22.60 26.24
CA GLY A 91 -20.06 -23.73 26.37
C GLY A 91 -19.38 -24.13 25.06
N VAL A 92 -19.13 -23.17 24.16
CA VAL A 92 -18.26 -23.42 23.01
C VAL A 92 -16.90 -23.93 23.49
N ASN A 93 -16.33 -24.89 22.77
CA ASN A 93 -15.05 -25.49 23.10
C ASN A 93 -13.91 -24.50 22.84
N ILE A 94 -13.40 -23.90 23.91
CA ILE A 94 -12.27 -22.97 23.86
C ILE A 94 -10.91 -23.65 23.60
N HIS A 95 -10.85 -24.98 23.62
CA HIS A 95 -9.64 -25.78 23.39
C HIS A 95 -9.65 -26.48 22.03
N ALA A 96 -10.66 -26.22 21.19
CA ALA A 96 -10.67 -26.74 19.83
C ALA A 96 -9.48 -26.14 19.07
N PRO A 97 -8.57 -26.97 18.50
CA PRO A 97 -7.43 -26.44 17.77
C PRO A 97 -7.94 -25.69 16.53
N GLY A 98 -7.56 -24.41 16.40
CA GLY A 98 -7.61 -23.72 15.12
C GLY A 98 -6.68 -24.39 14.09
N ALA A 99 -6.80 -24.06 12.81
CA ALA A 99 -6.01 -24.70 11.76
C ALA A 99 -4.50 -24.46 11.84
N ASP A 100 -4.05 -23.48 12.61
CA ASP A 100 -2.65 -23.17 12.90
C ASP A 100 -2.16 -23.83 14.21
N GLY A 101 -3.07 -24.38 15.03
CA GLY A 101 -2.76 -24.89 16.35
C GLY A 101 -2.46 -23.80 17.38
N CYS A 102 -2.85 -22.55 17.10
CA CYS A 102 -2.79 -21.44 18.05
C CYS A 102 -3.88 -21.58 19.14
N ASP A 103 -3.59 -21.00 20.30
CA ASP A 103 -4.48 -20.96 21.46
C ASP A 103 -5.45 -19.77 21.31
N VAL A 104 -6.68 -19.95 21.77
CA VAL A 104 -7.75 -18.95 21.79
C VAL A 104 -7.33 -17.58 22.36
N LEU A 105 -6.39 -17.55 23.32
CA LEU A 105 -5.85 -16.30 23.85
C LEU A 105 -4.89 -15.61 22.87
N ILE A 106 -4.07 -16.38 22.15
CA ILE A 106 -3.15 -15.89 21.13
C ILE A 106 -3.96 -15.34 19.94
N ASP A 107 -4.99 -16.07 19.51
CA ASP A 107 -5.90 -15.62 18.44
C ASP A 107 -6.57 -14.29 18.78
N ALA A 108 -6.99 -14.11 20.05
CA ALA A 108 -7.57 -12.86 20.52
C ALA A 108 -6.56 -11.70 20.49
N ILE A 109 -5.30 -11.96 20.84
CA ILE A 109 -4.24 -10.95 20.86
C ILE A 109 -3.83 -10.50 19.45
N TYR A 110 -3.77 -11.42 18.49
CA TYR A 110 -3.45 -11.11 17.09
C TYR A 110 -4.64 -10.60 16.26
N SER A 111 -5.87 -10.64 16.81
CA SER A 111 -7.06 -10.14 16.12
C SER A 111 -7.01 -8.63 15.96
N GLN A 112 -6.92 -8.16 14.70
CA GLN A 112 -6.87 -6.74 14.36
C GLN A 112 -8.10 -5.98 14.88
N ASN A 113 -9.27 -6.63 14.92
CA ASN A 113 -10.53 -6.03 15.37
C ASN A 113 -10.67 -5.92 16.91
N ILE A 114 -9.74 -6.51 17.67
CA ILE A 114 -9.70 -6.48 19.14
C ILE A 114 -8.46 -5.72 19.66
N SER A 115 -7.57 -5.29 18.77
CA SER A 115 -6.16 -4.94 19.02
C SER A 115 -5.87 -3.76 19.98
N SER A 116 -6.84 -3.19 20.71
CA SER A 116 -6.54 -2.18 21.73
C SER A 116 -7.43 -2.25 22.99
N GLY A 117 -6.76 -2.18 24.15
CA GLY A 117 -7.31 -1.78 25.45
C GLY A 117 -8.32 -2.72 26.12
N GLU A 118 -9.35 -2.11 26.73
CA GLU A 118 -10.29 -2.77 27.67
C GLU A 118 -11.08 -3.93 27.06
N ASN A 119 -11.36 -3.89 25.76
CA ASN A 119 -12.10 -4.95 25.08
C ASN A 119 -11.27 -6.24 25.01
N LEU A 120 -10.00 -6.14 24.59
CA LEU A 120 -9.08 -7.28 24.59
C LEU A 120 -8.95 -7.88 25.99
N ILE A 121 -8.70 -7.05 27.00
CA ILE A 121 -8.60 -7.52 28.39
C ILE A 121 -9.90 -8.17 28.85
N SER A 122 -11.07 -7.66 28.45
CA SER A 122 -12.38 -8.25 28.79
C SER A 122 -12.57 -9.63 28.15
N ILE A 123 -12.17 -9.79 26.88
CA ILE A 123 -12.21 -11.08 26.17
C ILE A 123 -11.25 -12.07 26.81
N LEU A 124 -9.99 -11.67 27.04
CA LEU A 124 -9.01 -12.53 27.70
C LEU A 124 -9.47 -12.93 29.10
N ARG A 125 -10.01 -12.00 29.90
CA ARG A 125 -10.57 -12.29 31.22
C ARG A 125 -11.69 -13.33 31.16
N LEU A 126 -12.59 -13.20 30.20
CA LEU A 126 -13.68 -14.15 29.99
C LEU A 126 -13.14 -15.55 29.62
N LEU A 127 -12.21 -15.64 28.68
CA LEU A 127 -11.62 -16.91 28.22
C LEU A 127 -10.82 -17.59 29.34
N ILE A 128 -10.01 -16.83 30.08
CA ILE A 128 -9.25 -17.33 31.23
C ILE A 128 -10.21 -17.83 32.32
N ALA A 129 -11.30 -17.12 32.60
CA ALA A 129 -12.32 -17.56 33.55
C ALA A 129 -13.01 -18.87 33.13
N ARG A 130 -12.90 -19.29 31.87
CA ARG A 130 -13.40 -20.56 31.35
C ARG A 130 -12.32 -21.61 31.12
N GLY A 131 -11.10 -21.36 31.59
CA GLY A 131 -10.04 -22.36 31.63
C GLY A 131 -9.03 -22.28 30.49
N ALA A 132 -8.97 -21.19 29.73
CA ALA A 132 -7.89 -20.98 28.76
C ALA A 132 -6.51 -21.04 29.44
N ASP A 133 -5.53 -21.70 28.82
CA ASP A 133 -4.21 -21.95 29.40
C ASP A 133 -3.29 -20.74 29.19
N LEU A 134 -2.51 -20.39 30.22
CA LEU A 134 -1.52 -19.29 30.17
C LEU A 134 -0.11 -19.78 29.83
N ARG A 135 0.07 -21.10 29.65
CA ARG A 135 1.36 -21.72 29.33
C ARG A 135 1.70 -21.57 27.86
N LYS A 136 2.98 -21.84 27.55
CA LYS A 136 3.44 -21.93 26.17
C LYS A 136 2.78 -23.13 25.46
N ASN A 137 2.34 -22.90 24.23
CA ASN A 137 1.88 -23.93 23.32
C ASN A 137 3.07 -24.74 22.74
N GLN A 138 2.77 -25.67 21.83
CA GLN A 138 3.77 -26.54 21.20
C GLN A 138 4.84 -25.80 20.37
N TYR A 139 4.59 -24.56 19.99
CA TYR A 139 5.51 -23.69 19.23
C TYR A 139 6.32 -22.77 20.14
N GLY A 140 6.14 -22.86 21.48
CA GLY A 140 6.83 -22.02 22.44
C GLY A 140 6.22 -20.63 22.64
N ALA A 141 5.06 -20.35 22.04
CA ALA A 141 4.33 -19.09 22.19
C ALA A 141 3.24 -19.20 23.27
N SER A 142 3.01 -18.13 24.01
CA SER A 142 1.88 -17.98 24.93
C SER A 142 1.20 -16.63 24.73
N ALA A 143 0.04 -16.43 25.36
CA ALA A 143 -0.60 -15.12 25.44
C ALA A 143 0.36 -14.04 25.98
N LEU A 144 1.20 -14.39 26.96
CA LEU A 144 2.15 -13.47 27.58
C LEU A 144 3.25 -13.05 26.60
N THR A 145 3.85 -14.01 25.87
CA THR A 145 4.90 -13.70 24.90
C THR A 145 4.35 -13.00 23.66
N ALA A 146 3.13 -13.34 23.23
CA ALA A 146 2.45 -12.67 22.11
C ALA A 146 2.15 -11.20 22.44
N ALA A 147 1.59 -10.93 23.63
CA ALA A 147 1.34 -9.56 24.08
C ALA A 147 2.64 -8.74 24.16
N ALA A 148 3.73 -9.33 24.66
CA ALA A 148 5.02 -8.67 24.72
C ALA A 148 5.64 -8.41 23.33
N TYR A 149 5.45 -9.32 22.38
CA TYR A 149 5.91 -9.18 20.99
C TYR A 149 5.19 -8.02 20.27
N LEU A 150 3.87 -7.92 20.45
CA LEU A 150 3.06 -6.82 19.91
C LEU A 150 3.15 -5.52 20.72
N CYS A 151 3.98 -5.47 21.77
CA CYS A 151 4.14 -4.30 22.65
C CYS A 151 2.84 -3.87 23.37
N HIS A 152 1.89 -4.80 23.56
CA HIS A 152 0.67 -4.58 24.35
C HIS A 152 1.00 -4.70 25.86
N PHE A 153 1.77 -3.76 26.39
CA PHE A 153 2.32 -3.84 27.75
C PHE A 153 1.24 -3.80 28.84
N ASP A 154 0.06 -3.22 28.57
CA ASP A 154 -1.13 -3.29 29.41
C ASP A 154 -1.68 -4.72 29.54
N VAL A 155 -1.70 -5.47 28.44
CA VAL A 155 -2.05 -6.90 28.42
C VAL A 155 -0.99 -7.74 29.13
N VAL A 156 0.29 -7.42 28.95
CA VAL A 156 1.39 -8.08 29.69
C VAL A 156 1.20 -7.90 31.20
N ASP A 157 0.96 -6.67 31.67
CA ASP A 157 0.70 -6.37 33.09
C ASP A 157 -0.53 -7.14 33.61
N PHE A 158 -1.63 -7.14 32.84
CA PHE A 158 -2.84 -7.90 33.16
C PHE A 158 -2.58 -9.41 33.33
N LEU A 159 -1.89 -10.03 32.37
CA LEU A 159 -1.59 -11.47 32.39
C LEU A 159 -0.67 -11.84 33.56
N LEU A 160 0.35 -11.02 33.84
CA LEU A 160 1.22 -11.20 35.00
C LEU A 160 0.44 -11.11 36.32
N LYS A 161 -0.49 -10.15 36.44
CA LYS A 161 -1.36 -9.99 37.62
C LYS A 161 -2.31 -11.19 37.84
N ILE A 162 -2.71 -11.87 36.78
CA ILE A 162 -3.53 -13.10 36.85
C ILE A 162 -2.68 -14.36 37.10
N GLY A 163 -1.36 -14.25 37.05
CA GLY A 163 -0.43 -15.33 37.41
C GLY A 163 0.17 -16.07 36.23
N ALA A 164 0.23 -15.45 35.05
CA ALA A 164 1.05 -15.95 33.96
C ALA A 164 2.53 -16.06 34.42
N ASP A 165 3.20 -17.13 34.00
CA ASP A 165 4.60 -17.36 34.38
C ASP A 165 5.51 -16.34 33.72
N ARG A 166 6.09 -15.47 34.55
CA ARG A 166 6.93 -14.36 34.13
C ARG A 166 8.22 -14.81 33.41
N GLU A 167 8.72 -16.00 33.74
CA GLU A 167 9.94 -16.56 33.15
C GLU A 167 9.79 -16.80 31.64
N GLN A 168 8.54 -16.88 31.15
CA GLN A 168 8.26 -17.01 29.72
C GLN A 168 8.81 -15.83 28.89
N LEU A 169 8.89 -14.63 29.49
CA LEU A 169 9.38 -13.40 28.85
C LEU A 169 10.91 -13.33 28.79
N GLN A 170 11.61 -14.02 29.69
CA GLN A 170 13.06 -13.90 29.86
C GLN A 170 13.51 -12.46 30.15
N TRP A 171 12.64 -11.63 30.72
CA TRP A 171 12.98 -10.26 31.11
C TRP A 171 13.87 -10.24 32.35
N THR A 172 14.95 -9.45 32.30
CA THR A 172 15.74 -9.11 33.48
C THR A 172 14.98 -8.15 34.39
N LYS A 173 15.48 -7.92 35.61
CA LYS A 173 14.91 -6.89 36.50
C LYS A 173 14.90 -5.51 35.84
N LEU A 174 15.96 -5.18 35.11
CA LEU A 174 16.06 -3.94 34.34
C LEU A 174 14.96 -3.86 33.28
N MET A 175 14.71 -4.92 32.52
CA MET A 175 13.63 -4.94 31.52
C MET A 175 12.24 -4.76 32.14
N TYR A 176 11.96 -5.38 33.28
CA TYR A 176 10.71 -5.10 34.01
C TYR A 176 10.59 -3.63 34.44
N ALA A 177 11.69 -3.01 34.92
CA ALA A 177 11.68 -1.59 35.28
C ALA A 177 11.53 -0.67 34.05
N ILE A 178 12.08 -1.06 32.91
CA ILE A 178 11.92 -0.33 31.64
C ILE A 178 10.44 -0.29 31.24
N VAL A 179 9.73 -1.41 31.34
CA VAL A 179 8.31 -1.49 30.95
C VAL A 179 7.39 -0.89 32.02
N PHE A 180 7.52 -1.28 33.29
CA PHE A 180 6.55 -0.96 34.36
C PHE A 180 7.08 -0.03 35.46
N GLY A 181 8.40 0.10 35.59
CA GLY A 181 9.03 0.85 36.67
C GLY A 181 9.09 2.36 36.45
N SER A 182 9.71 3.08 37.39
CA SER A 182 9.99 4.52 37.24
C SER A 182 11.33 4.77 36.53
N VAL A 183 11.54 5.99 36.02
CA VAL A 183 12.86 6.40 35.47
C VAL A 183 13.98 6.26 36.51
N GLU A 184 13.69 6.59 37.77
CA GLU A 184 14.65 6.48 38.87
C GLU A 184 15.00 5.02 39.20
N GLU A 185 14.02 4.11 39.11
CA GLU A 185 14.27 2.68 39.31
C GLU A 185 15.17 2.10 38.20
N VAL A 186 14.92 2.47 36.93
CA VAL A 186 15.79 2.11 35.81
C VAL A 186 17.21 2.59 36.06
N LYS A 187 17.37 3.85 36.48
CA LYS A 187 18.68 4.42 36.80
C LYS A 187 19.40 3.65 37.91
N GLN A 188 18.70 3.33 39.00
CA GLN A 188 19.28 2.58 40.12
C GLN A 188 19.74 1.18 39.72
N LEU A 189 19.00 0.51 38.82
CA LEU A 189 19.36 -0.82 38.31
C LEU A 189 20.58 -0.76 37.38
N ILE A 190 20.69 0.27 36.55
CA ILE A 190 21.88 0.53 35.73
C ILE A 190 23.10 0.80 36.63
N ASP A 191 22.95 1.66 37.65
CA ASP A 191 24.01 1.98 38.62
C ASP A 191 24.45 0.75 39.45
N ALA A 192 23.55 -0.23 39.62
CA ALA A 192 23.84 -1.51 40.27
C ALA A 192 24.58 -2.52 39.37
N GLY A 193 24.81 -2.19 38.09
CA GLY A 193 25.52 -3.04 37.14
C GLY A 193 24.69 -4.20 36.58
N GLU A 194 23.36 -4.03 36.47
CA GLU A 194 22.52 -4.99 35.75
C GLU A 194 22.93 -5.10 34.26
N ASP A 195 22.67 -6.26 33.66
CA ASP A 195 23.09 -6.56 32.29
C ASP A 195 22.32 -5.74 31.25
N LEU A 196 23.03 -4.87 30.53
CA LEU A 196 22.49 -4.02 29.45
C LEU A 196 22.42 -4.75 28.10
N GLU A 197 22.99 -5.95 28.00
CA GLU A 197 23.10 -6.73 26.76
C GLU A 197 22.24 -7.99 26.79
N ALA A 198 21.47 -8.23 27.86
CA ALA A 198 20.60 -9.40 27.99
C ALA A 198 19.54 -9.41 26.89
N TRP A 199 19.18 -10.61 26.41
CA TRP A 199 18.17 -10.80 25.37
C TRP A 199 16.91 -11.40 25.99
N ASP A 200 15.74 -10.84 25.64
CA ASP A 200 14.46 -11.40 26.03
C ASP A 200 13.93 -12.47 25.07
N CYS A 201 12.72 -12.99 25.32
CA CYS A 201 12.09 -14.00 24.47
C CYS A 201 11.72 -13.50 23.06
N CYS A 202 11.75 -12.19 22.83
CA CYS A 202 11.46 -11.53 21.55
C CYS A 202 12.73 -11.04 20.86
N ASN A 203 13.91 -11.50 21.31
CA ASN A 203 15.22 -11.07 20.82
C ASN A 203 15.49 -9.57 20.98
N ARG A 204 15.09 -8.98 22.10
CA ARG A 204 15.31 -7.56 22.40
C ARG A 204 16.30 -7.39 23.54
N THR A 205 17.18 -6.40 23.39
CA THR A 205 17.98 -5.86 24.50
C THR A 205 17.19 -4.84 25.31
N PRO A 206 17.64 -4.46 26.53
CA PRO A 206 17.08 -3.34 27.29
C PRO A 206 16.97 -2.04 26.46
N TRP A 207 17.97 -1.75 25.62
CA TRP A 207 17.92 -0.60 24.69
C TRP A 207 16.74 -0.69 23.73
N ILE A 208 16.61 -1.78 22.97
CA ILE A 208 15.52 -1.98 22.00
C ILE A 208 14.15 -1.97 22.69
N LEU A 209 14.03 -2.64 23.84
CA LEU A 209 12.79 -2.64 24.63
C LEU A 209 12.40 -1.21 25.07
N SER A 210 13.36 -0.36 25.41
CA SER A 210 13.08 1.03 25.80
C SER A 210 12.52 1.88 24.65
N LEU A 211 12.96 1.63 23.41
CA LEU A 211 12.43 2.30 22.22
C LEU A 211 10.98 1.88 21.94
N GLN A 212 10.68 0.60 22.08
CA GLN A 212 9.31 0.09 21.93
C GLN A 212 8.36 0.58 23.02
N VAL A 213 8.86 0.81 24.24
CA VAL A 213 8.08 1.43 25.33
C VAL A 213 7.80 2.91 25.06
N GLY A 214 8.66 3.61 24.29
CA GLY A 214 8.43 5.01 23.92
C GLY A 214 8.75 6.03 25.02
N ASN A 215 9.18 5.60 26.20
CA ASN A 215 9.55 6.51 27.28
C ASN A 215 10.97 7.06 27.04
N ILE A 216 11.04 8.27 26.47
CA ILE A 216 12.29 8.93 26.10
C ILE A 216 13.25 9.06 27.29
N ASP A 217 12.75 9.35 28.50
CA ASP A 217 13.62 9.50 29.67
C ASP A 217 14.27 8.19 30.11
N LYS A 218 13.58 7.06 29.93
CA LYS A 218 14.20 5.73 30.12
C LYS A 218 15.17 5.40 28.99
N ALA A 219 14.82 5.71 27.74
CA ALA A 219 15.70 5.51 26.59
C ALA A 219 17.02 6.30 26.73
N LYS A 220 16.96 7.56 27.21
CA LYS A 220 18.15 8.38 27.49
C LYS A 220 19.14 7.70 28.45
N LEU A 221 18.66 6.94 29.44
CA LEU A 221 19.52 6.23 30.39
C LEU A 221 20.24 5.03 29.76
N LEU A 222 19.70 4.49 28.66
CA LEU A 222 20.17 3.28 27.98
C LEU A 222 20.84 3.58 26.64
N LEU A 223 20.93 4.85 26.23
CA LEU A 223 21.45 5.26 24.93
C LEU A 223 22.89 4.74 24.75
N PRO A 224 23.13 3.82 23.80
CA PRO A 224 24.48 3.32 23.54
C PRO A 224 25.38 4.43 22.99
N SER A 225 26.69 4.32 23.26
CA SER A 225 27.65 5.25 22.67
C SER A 225 27.63 5.17 21.15
N PRO A 226 27.99 6.23 20.40
CA PRO A 226 27.97 6.21 18.94
C PRO A 226 28.75 5.03 18.31
N VAL A 227 29.82 4.56 18.96
CA VAL A 227 30.63 3.42 18.50
C VAL A 227 29.91 2.09 18.68
N GLU A 228 29.03 1.99 19.69
CA GLU A 228 28.29 0.77 20.03
C GLU A 228 26.97 0.64 19.28
N ARG A 229 26.41 1.72 18.71
CA ARG A 229 25.14 1.68 17.94
C ARG A 229 25.15 0.62 16.84
N ASN A 230 26.26 0.47 16.13
CA ASN A 230 26.40 -0.53 15.06
C ASN A 230 26.50 -1.98 15.56
N LYS A 231 26.73 -2.20 16.87
CA LYS A 231 26.82 -3.53 17.48
C LYS A 231 25.45 -4.19 17.64
N TYR A 232 24.39 -3.38 17.75
CA TYR A 232 23.02 -3.85 17.99
C TYR A 232 22.19 -4.06 16.72
N LEU A 233 22.76 -3.78 15.54
CA LEU A 233 22.17 -4.08 14.21
C LEU A 233 21.87 -5.57 13.98
N THR A 234 22.16 -6.45 14.94
CA THR A 234 21.67 -7.83 14.97
C THR A 234 20.17 -7.93 15.30
N SER A 235 19.55 -6.87 15.85
CA SER A 235 18.09 -6.74 15.74
C SER A 235 17.78 -6.41 14.29
N GLU A 236 16.96 -7.23 13.64
CA GLU A 236 16.65 -7.16 12.19
C GLU A 236 16.15 -5.80 11.68
N GLU A 237 15.89 -4.85 12.58
CA GLU A 237 15.24 -3.57 12.37
C GLU A 237 16.03 -2.39 12.96
N PRO A 238 16.26 -1.32 12.18
CA PRO A 238 16.86 -0.05 12.61
C PRO A 238 16.07 0.69 13.71
N GLU A 239 16.77 1.46 14.55
CA GLU A 239 16.17 2.10 15.74
C GLU A 239 15.01 3.05 15.44
N LEU A 240 15.12 3.85 14.38
CA LEU A 240 14.07 4.79 13.96
C LEU A 240 12.75 4.06 13.64
N MET A 241 12.83 2.83 13.15
CA MET A 241 11.64 2.05 12.76
C MET A 241 10.83 1.57 13.97
N TYR A 242 11.44 1.38 15.15
CA TYR A 242 10.67 1.10 16.37
C TYR A 242 9.78 2.29 16.77
N ALA A 243 10.26 3.52 16.60
CA ALA A 243 9.45 4.71 16.85
C ALA A 243 8.30 4.82 15.82
N ILE A 244 8.58 4.52 14.54
CA ILE A 244 7.57 4.56 13.47
C ILE A 244 6.50 3.48 13.65
N LYS A 245 6.90 2.23 13.95
CA LYS A 245 5.97 1.11 14.16
C LYS A 245 4.94 1.39 15.25
N ASN A 246 5.39 2.03 16.33
CA ASN A 246 4.57 2.36 17.49
C ASN A 246 4.01 3.80 17.47
N ASN A 247 4.23 4.55 16.38
CA ASN A 247 3.80 5.94 16.22
C ASN A 247 4.25 6.88 17.36
N HIS A 248 5.48 6.68 17.87
CA HIS A 248 6.09 7.50 18.91
C HIS A 248 6.85 8.69 18.29
N LEU A 249 6.12 9.75 17.91
CA LEU A 249 6.67 10.91 17.18
C LEU A 249 7.83 11.59 17.91
N GLU A 250 7.66 11.91 19.20
CA GLU A 250 8.71 12.55 20.00
C GLU A 250 9.97 11.68 20.15
N LEU A 251 9.81 10.34 20.16
CA LEU A 251 10.93 9.42 20.18
C LEU A 251 11.66 9.43 18.84
N LEU A 252 10.93 9.46 17.72
CA LEU A 252 11.51 9.54 16.38
C LEU A 252 12.37 10.81 16.23
N GLU A 253 11.82 11.97 16.58
CA GLU A 253 12.55 13.25 16.57
C GLU A 253 13.79 13.18 17.47
N TRP A 254 13.65 12.68 18.69
CA TRP A 254 14.77 12.56 19.62
C TRP A 254 15.89 11.64 19.08
N LEU A 255 15.55 10.52 18.45
CA LEU A 255 16.55 9.63 17.84
C LEU A 255 17.27 10.32 16.68
N ILE A 256 16.56 11.05 15.83
CA ILE A 256 17.17 11.85 14.75
C ILE A 256 18.14 12.88 15.35
N ASP A 257 17.75 13.58 16.41
CA ASP A 257 18.62 14.52 17.14
C ASP A 257 19.86 13.86 17.77
N GLN A 258 19.77 12.58 18.14
CA GLN A 258 20.91 11.81 18.62
C GLN A 258 21.85 11.37 17.48
N GLY A 259 21.52 11.63 16.23
CA GLY A 259 22.32 11.31 15.04
C GLY A 259 22.15 9.88 14.55
N PHE A 260 20.98 9.25 14.77
CA PHE A 260 20.62 8.03 14.05
C PHE A 260 20.30 8.38 12.59
N ASP A 261 20.81 7.57 11.66
CA ASP A 261 20.74 7.86 10.23
C ASP A 261 19.34 7.55 9.68
N VAL A 262 18.69 8.57 9.10
CA VAL A 262 17.34 8.50 8.49
C VAL A 262 17.29 7.59 7.27
N GLU A 263 18.44 7.21 6.72
CA GLU A 263 18.57 6.35 5.56
C GLU A 263 18.91 4.89 5.90
N THR A 264 19.06 4.55 7.18
CA THR A 264 19.40 3.17 7.57
C THR A 264 18.25 2.24 7.25
N ALA A 265 18.43 1.41 6.23
CA ALA A 265 17.44 0.43 5.81
C ALA A 265 17.51 -0.86 6.65
N ASP A 266 16.38 -1.55 6.75
CA ASP A 266 16.33 -2.91 7.31
C ASP A 266 16.97 -3.94 6.36
N HIS A 267 17.01 -5.19 6.78
CA HIS A 267 17.58 -6.28 5.98
C HIS A 267 16.79 -6.61 4.70
N TYR A 268 15.59 -6.04 4.53
CA TYR A 268 14.80 -6.10 3.30
C TYR A 268 15.00 -4.87 2.40
N GLY A 269 15.88 -3.93 2.78
CA GLY A 269 16.09 -2.68 2.05
C GLY A 269 14.99 -1.64 2.26
N THR A 270 14.12 -1.82 3.25
CA THR A 270 13.07 -0.85 3.61
C THR A 270 13.70 0.29 4.37
N THR A 271 13.56 1.54 3.91
CA THR A 271 14.01 2.72 4.66
C THR A 271 12.95 3.17 5.67
N PRO A 272 13.31 3.97 6.70
CA PRO A 272 12.33 4.55 7.62
C PRO A 272 11.19 5.28 6.91
N LEU A 273 11.51 6.02 5.83
CA LEU A 273 10.52 6.76 5.04
C LEU A 273 9.54 5.83 4.31
N VAL A 274 10.02 4.73 3.72
CA VAL A 274 9.18 3.71 3.08
C VAL A 274 8.23 3.07 4.09
N MET A 275 8.73 2.70 5.26
CA MET A 275 7.90 2.12 6.33
C MET A 275 6.83 3.11 6.81
N ALA A 276 7.19 4.37 7.02
CA ALA A 276 6.23 5.40 7.44
C ALA A 276 5.12 5.59 6.38
N ALA A 277 5.48 5.57 5.10
CA ALA A 277 4.55 5.67 3.99
C ALA A 277 3.57 4.48 3.92
N GLU A 278 4.08 3.26 4.05
CA GLU A 278 3.29 2.01 4.05
C GLU A 278 2.31 1.95 5.21
N ARG A 279 2.75 2.41 6.39
CA ARG A 279 1.92 2.38 7.60
C ARG A 279 0.92 3.53 7.70
N GLY A 280 0.94 4.48 6.77
CA GLY A 280 0.11 5.68 6.87
C GLY A 280 0.49 6.62 8.00
N ALA A 281 1.72 6.54 8.50
CA ALA A 281 2.22 7.38 9.58
C ALA A 281 2.64 8.76 9.03
N THR A 282 1.65 9.58 8.65
CA THR A 282 1.86 10.86 7.95
C THR A 282 2.80 11.81 8.69
N ASP A 283 2.71 11.90 10.02
CA ASP A 283 3.60 12.77 10.81
C ASP A 283 5.04 12.23 10.83
N CYS A 284 5.24 10.92 10.87
CA CYS A 284 6.58 10.32 10.71
C CYS A 284 7.17 10.63 9.33
N VAL A 285 6.36 10.56 8.25
CA VAL A 285 6.80 10.96 6.90
C VAL A 285 7.27 12.41 6.89
N ARG A 286 6.51 13.31 7.52
CA ARG A 286 6.87 14.73 7.63
C ARG A 286 8.20 14.92 8.36
N ILE A 287 8.35 14.33 9.55
CA ILE A 287 9.57 14.40 10.37
C ILE A 287 10.79 13.91 9.57
N LEU A 288 10.67 12.78 8.88
CA LEU A 288 11.76 12.19 8.11
C LEU A 288 12.17 13.08 6.91
N LEU A 289 11.20 13.62 6.17
CA LEU A 289 11.48 14.54 5.06
C LEU A 289 12.13 15.85 5.56
N GLU A 290 11.66 16.40 6.68
CA GLU A 290 12.27 17.58 7.32
C GLU A 290 13.70 17.31 7.81
N ALA A 291 13.97 16.08 8.25
CA ALA A 291 15.30 15.60 8.61
C ALA A 291 16.21 15.30 7.41
N GLY A 292 15.70 15.46 6.17
CA GLY A 292 16.47 15.32 4.94
C GLY A 292 16.49 13.92 4.35
N ALA A 293 15.52 13.06 4.68
CA ALA A 293 15.38 11.77 4.02
C ALA A 293 15.19 11.92 2.51
N ASP A 294 15.90 11.13 1.71
CA ASP A 294 15.79 11.10 0.26
C ASP A 294 14.50 10.36 -0.15
N ALA A 295 13.48 11.15 -0.51
CA ALA A 295 12.19 10.64 -0.98
C ALA A 295 12.30 9.69 -2.19
N SER A 296 13.40 9.79 -2.95
CA SER A 296 13.64 9.00 -4.14
C SER A 296 14.50 7.76 -3.92
N ARG A 297 15.01 7.56 -2.69
CA ARG A 297 15.80 6.39 -2.35
C ARG A 297 14.96 5.13 -2.44
N CYS A 298 15.49 4.15 -3.16
CA CYS A 298 14.96 2.80 -3.20
C CYS A 298 16.09 1.79 -3.43
N GLU A 299 16.05 0.66 -2.73
CA GLU A 299 16.96 -0.48 -2.99
C GLU A 299 16.38 -1.41 -4.10
N ASP A 300 15.07 -1.33 -4.35
CA ASP A 300 14.35 -1.98 -5.46
C ASP A 300 13.36 -0.97 -6.06
N TYR A 301 13.26 -0.91 -7.40
CA TYR A 301 12.49 0.11 -8.13
C TYR A 301 11.02 0.24 -7.69
N ASN A 302 10.43 -0.84 -7.16
CA ASN A 302 9.03 -0.88 -6.71
C ASN A 302 8.86 -0.58 -5.20
N ARG A 303 9.92 -0.15 -4.50
CA ARG A 303 9.92 0.13 -3.05
C ARG A 303 10.31 1.57 -2.71
N LYS A 304 9.97 2.56 -3.55
CA LYS A 304 10.05 3.96 -3.11
C LYS A 304 8.90 4.26 -2.15
N ALA A 305 9.07 5.29 -1.34
CA ALA A 305 8.03 5.74 -0.42
C ALA A 305 6.71 6.08 -1.12
N ILE A 306 6.76 6.65 -2.34
CA ILE A 306 5.54 7.03 -3.08
C ILE A 306 4.77 5.81 -3.62
N ASN A 307 5.47 4.73 -3.97
CA ASN A 307 4.83 3.47 -4.34
C ASN A 307 4.14 2.83 -3.13
N SER A 308 4.75 2.95 -1.94
CA SER A 308 4.20 2.38 -0.70
C SER A 308 3.20 3.27 0.02
N ALA A 309 2.90 4.48 -0.47
CA ALA A 309 2.02 5.42 0.22
C ALA A 309 0.61 4.85 0.45
N SER A 310 0.15 4.85 1.71
CA SER A 310 -1.17 4.32 2.07
C SER A 310 -2.30 5.37 2.03
N ASN A 311 -1.98 6.65 1.83
CA ASN A 311 -2.97 7.71 1.74
C ASN A 311 -2.50 8.91 0.88
N LEU A 312 -3.46 9.72 0.40
CA LEU A 312 -3.20 10.86 -0.48
C LEU A 312 -2.44 12.03 0.21
N GLU A 313 -2.43 12.12 1.53
CA GLU A 313 -1.67 13.16 2.23
C GLU A 313 -0.17 12.85 2.17
N ILE A 314 0.21 11.59 2.36
CA ILE A 314 1.59 11.11 2.18
C ILE A 314 2.04 11.30 0.73
N VAL A 315 1.17 10.98 -0.24
CA VAL A 315 1.46 11.25 -1.67
C VAL A 315 1.80 12.72 -1.89
N LYS A 316 1.02 13.65 -1.32
CA LYS A 316 1.30 15.09 -1.45
C LYS A 316 2.66 15.47 -0.86
N LEU A 317 2.98 15.00 0.35
CA LEU A 317 4.27 15.25 0.99
C LEU A 317 5.45 14.78 0.13
N LEU A 318 5.33 13.60 -0.48
CA LEU A 318 6.37 13.02 -1.32
C LEU A 318 6.50 13.74 -2.68
N VAL A 319 5.38 14.16 -3.28
CA VAL A 319 5.39 15.00 -4.49
C VAL A 319 6.00 16.37 -4.20
N ASP A 320 5.69 16.98 -3.05
CA ASP A 320 6.32 18.23 -2.59
C ASP A 320 7.83 18.04 -2.35
N ALA A 321 8.26 16.84 -1.96
CA ALA A 321 9.67 16.45 -1.88
C ALA A 321 10.32 16.11 -3.24
N GLY A 322 9.56 16.16 -4.35
CA GLY A 322 10.07 15.99 -5.71
C GLY A 322 9.87 14.62 -6.33
N GLU A 323 9.06 13.74 -5.73
CA GLU A 323 8.63 12.49 -6.35
C GLU A 323 7.63 12.71 -7.49
N ASP A 324 7.57 11.76 -8.42
CA ASP A 324 6.66 11.80 -9.56
C ASP A 324 5.30 11.22 -9.16
N LEU A 325 4.23 12.02 -9.30
CA LEU A 325 2.85 11.58 -9.03
C LEU A 325 2.43 10.36 -9.89
N SER A 326 3.14 10.10 -10.99
CA SER A 326 2.92 8.95 -11.87
C SER A 326 3.38 7.62 -11.25
N ASP A 327 4.21 7.66 -10.21
CA ASP A 327 4.75 6.50 -9.50
C ASP A 327 3.83 6.00 -8.36
N ILE A 328 2.67 6.63 -8.12
CA ILE A 328 1.75 6.16 -7.08
C ILE A 328 1.22 4.75 -7.35
N ASN A 329 0.88 4.02 -6.29
CA ASN A 329 0.23 2.72 -6.41
C ASN A 329 -1.22 2.82 -6.93
N GLU A 330 -1.78 1.67 -7.29
CA GLU A 330 -3.13 1.53 -7.85
C GLU A 330 -4.21 2.10 -6.90
N GLU A 331 -4.10 1.86 -5.59
CA GLU A 331 -5.08 2.33 -4.60
C GLU A 331 -5.10 3.86 -4.53
N MET A 332 -3.92 4.49 -4.48
CA MET A 332 -3.80 5.95 -4.51
C MET A 332 -4.29 6.52 -5.84
N GLN A 333 -4.05 5.85 -6.97
CA GLN A 333 -4.57 6.25 -8.27
C GLN A 333 -6.11 6.20 -8.31
N GLN A 334 -6.73 5.17 -7.73
CA GLN A 334 -8.19 5.07 -7.60
C GLN A 334 -8.76 6.21 -6.76
N LEU A 335 -8.17 6.50 -5.61
CA LEU A 335 -8.57 7.61 -4.74
C LEU A 335 -8.40 8.97 -5.44
N LEU A 336 -7.31 9.14 -6.18
CA LEU A 336 -7.00 10.39 -6.88
C LEU A 336 -7.96 10.67 -8.04
N THR A 337 -8.40 9.62 -8.75
CA THR A 337 -9.29 9.72 -9.91
C THR A 337 -10.78 9.57 -9.58
N GLY A 338 -11.11 9.03 -8.41
CA GLY A 338 -12.47 8.67 -7.99
C GLY A 338 -13.01 7.41 -8.68
N LEU A 339 -12.16 6.62 -9.35
CA LEU A 339 -12.58 5.40 -10.03
C LEU A 339 -12.68 4.22 -9.06
N SER A 340 -13.86 3.61 -8.96
CA SER A 340 -14.01 2.27 -8.39
C SER A 340 -13.58 1.21 -9.42
N CYS A 341 -12.65 0.33 -9.05
CA CYS A 341 -12.18 -0.73 -9.93
C CYS A 341 -12.98 -2.02 -9.75
N ASP A 342 -13.79 -2.36 -10.75
CA ASP A 342 -14.61 -3.58 -10.72
C ASP A 342 -13.78 -4.85 -11.02
N ARG A 343 -12.52 -4.70 -11.48
CA ARG A 343 -11.58 -5.77 -11.93
C ARG A 343 -12.15 -6.77 -12.95
N GLU A 344 -13.32 -6.48 -13.50
CA GLU A 344 -14.00 -7.25 -14.52
C GLU A 344 -14.56 -6.31 -15.60
N ILE A 345 -14.45 -6.74 -16.86
CA ILE A 345 -14.99 -6.01 -18.01
C ILE A 345 -16.40 -6.51 -18.37
N SER A 346 -17.34 -6.35 -17.43
CA SER A 346 -18.67 -6.99 -17.50
C SER A 346 -19.77 -6.15 -18.17
N ASN A 347 -19.55 -4.85 -18.36
CA ASN A 347 -20.57 -3.90 -18.82
C ASN A 347 -20.62 -3.69 -20.34
N ILE A 348 -19.92 -4.50 -21.12
CA ILE A 348 -19.92 -4.43 -22.59
C ILE A 348 -20.10 -5.81 -23.21
N ASN A 349 -20.62 -5.85 -24.44
CA ASN A 349 -20.81 -7.08 -25.20
C ASN A 349 -19.66 -7.31 -26.21
N ARG A 350 -19.64 -8.49 -26.85
CA ARG A 350 -18.61 -8.85 -27.83
C ARG A 350 -18.57 -7.91 -29.05
N GLU A 351 -19.70 -7.36 -29.48
CA GLU A 351 -19.75 -6.42 -30.62
C GLU A 351 -19.07 -5.08 -30.26
N GLN A 352 -19.31 -4.57 -29.05
CA GLN A 352 -18.63 -3.38 -28.53
C GLN A 352 -17.13 -3.61 -28.35
N TYR A 353 -16.72 -4.80 -27.89
CA TYR A 353 -15.31 -5.21 -27.87
C TYR A 353 -14.72 -5.19 -29.29
N LEU A 354 -15.28 -5.95 -30.23
CA LEU A 354 -14.73 -6.09 -31.58
C LEU A 354 -14.65 -4.76 -32.34
N SER A 355 -15.61 -3.86 -32.12
CA SER A 355 -15.63 -2.55 -32.77
C SER A 355 -14.65 -1.53 -32.17
N GLY A 356 -14.24 -1.70 -30.91
CA GLY A 356 -13.38 -0.76 -30.19
C GLY A 356 -12.02 -1.31 -29.80
N LYS A 357 -11.73 -2.59 -30.03
CA LYS A 357 -10.56 -3.28 -29.47
C LYS A 357 -9.23 -2.71 -29.93
N TYR A 358 -9.14 -2.20 -31.16
CA TYR A 358 -7.87 -1.73 -31.70
C TYR A 358 -7.59 -0.25 -31.36
N PRO A 359 -6.34 0.11 -31.03
CA PRO A 359 -5.91 1.49 -30.89
C PRO A 359 -6.15 2.27 -32.18
N ARG A 360 -6.54 3.53 -32.06
CA ARG A 360 -6.66 4.43 -33.22
C ARG A 360 -6.39 5.87 -32.83
N PHE A 361 -5.86 6.64 -33.78
CA PHE A 361 -5.62 8.06 -33.61
C PHE A 361 -6.90 8.89 -33.72
N GLY A 362 -6.90 10.04 -33.06
CA GLY A 362 -7.94 11.05 -33.26
C GLY A 362 -7.80 11.74 -34.62
N THR A 363 -8.87 12.34 -35.09
CA THR A 363 -8.94 13.07 -36.37
C THR A 363 -8.93 14.59 -36.19
N ALA A 364 -8.97 15.07 -34.95
CA ALA A 364 -8.97 16.49 -34.59
C ALA A 364 -8.12 16.74 -33.33
N ASN A 365 -7.72 17.99 -33.11
CA ASN A 365 -6.94 18.41 -31.93
C ASN A 365 -7.83 19.17 -30.92
N PRO A 366 -8.34 18.51 -29.87
CA PRO A 366 -8.49 17.05 -29.70
C PRO A 366 -9.81 16.51 -30.31
N GLU A 367 -9.92 15.18 -30.43
CA GLU A 367 -11.18 14.44 -30.65
C GLU A 367 -11.61 13.75 -29.35
N ILE A 368 -12.90 13.80 -29.00
CA ILE A 368 -13.45 13.02 -27.88
C ILE A 368 -13.68 11.57 -28.33
N MET A 369 -12.96 10.63 -27.73
CA MET A 369 -12.99 9.21 -28.08
C MET A 369 -14.14 8.49 -27.37
N LYS A 370 -15.34 8.53 -27.97
CA LYS A 370 -16.55 7.85 -27.46
C LYS A 370 -16.55 6.36 -27.84
N ILE A 371 -15.63 5.60 -27.26
CA ILE A 371 -15.48 4.17 -27.50
C ILE A 371 -15.85 3.42 -26.21
N GLU A 372 -16.94 2.64 -26.26
CA GLU A 372 -17.46 1.91 -25.10
C GLU A 372 -16.42 0.95 -24.50
N PHE A 373 -15.69 0.23 -25.36
CA PHE A 373 -14.61 -0.65 -24.92
C PHE A 373 -13.53 0.11 -24.13
N TRP A 374 -13.10 1.28 -24.59
CA TRP A 374 -12.05 2.05 -23.89
C TRP A 374 -12.52 2.55 -22.53
N HIS A 375 -13.78 2.99 -22.42
CA HIS A 375 -14.35 3.37 -21.13
C HIS A 375 -14.43 2.18 -20.16
N ALA A 376 -14.78 1.00 -20.67
CA ALA A 376 -14.80 -0.21 -19.87
C ALA A 376 -13.40 -0.64 -19.42
N MET A 377 -12.39 -0.50 -20.28
CA MET A 377 -10.97 -0.75 -19.95
C MET A 377 -10.45 0.22 -18.87
N VAL A 378 -10.75 1.52 -18.96
CA VAL A 378 -10.38 2.51 -17.93
C VAL A 378 -11.04 2.18 -16.58
N ARG A 379 -12.31 1.78 -16.57
CA ARG A 379 -13.02 1.45 -15.31
C ARG A 379 -12.53 0.15 -14.68
N SER A 380 -12.28 -0.86 -15.50
CA SER A 380 -11.94 -2.20 -15.01
C SER A 380 -10.46 -2.37 -14.69
N HIS A 381 -9.57 -1.53 -15.25
CA HIS A 381 -8.11 -1.66 -15.17
C HIS A 381 -7.58 -3.04 -15.61
N VAL A 382 -8.34 -3.77 -16.44
CA VAL A 382 -7.86 -5.06 -16.98
C VAL A 382 -6.83 -4.84 -18.08
N THR A 383 -5.93 -5.80 -18.25
CA THR A 383 -4.93 -5.81 -19.32
C THR A 383 -5.56 -6.12 -20.68
N ALA A 384 -4.85 -5.82 -21.77
CA ALA A 384 -5.22 -6.26 -23.11
C ALA A 384 -5.45 -7.79 -23.16
N TYR A 385 -4.51 -8.55 -22.57
CA TYR A 385 -4.60 -10.01 -22.45
C TYR A 385 -5.89 -10.48 -21.75
N THR A 386 -6.23 -9.90 -20.61
CA THR A 386 -7.45 -10.26 -19.88
C THR A 386 -8.69 -9.96 -20.71
N ALA A 387 -8.75 -8.80 -21.37
CA ALA A 387 -9.86 -8.46 -22.24
C ALA A 387 -10.03 -9.47 -23.40
N ARG A 388 -8.93 -9.85 -24.09
CA ARG A 388 -8.95 -10.87 -25.17
C ARG A 388 -9.56 -12.19 -24.70
N ASN A 389 -9.15 -12.65 -23.52
CA ASN A 389 -9.64 -13.89 -22.93
C ASN A 389 -11.12 -13.80 -22.55
N THR A 390 -11.55 -12.71 -21.90
CA THR A 390 -12.95 -12.52 -21.51
C THR A 390 -13.90 -12.63 -22.70
N PHE A 391 -13.52 -12.06 -23.85
CA PHE A 391 -14.35 -12.10 -25.04
C PHE A 391 -14.07 -13.31 -25.94
N ASN A 392 -13.24 -14.28 -25.54
CA ASN A 392 -12.89 -15.49 -26.29
C ASN A 392 -12.52 -15.18 -27.75
N ASN A 393 -11.58 -14.26 -27.96
CA ASN A 393 -11.33 -13.75 -29.31
C ASN A 393 -10.52 -14.72 -30.20
N GLY A 394 -9.82 -15.72 -29.67
CA GLY A 394 -9.07 -16.72 -30.46
C GLY A 394 -7.85 -16.17 -31.25
N ASP A 395 -7.81 -14.86 -31.46
CA ASP A 395 -6.73 -14.10 -32.08
C ASP A 395 -5.60 -13.86 -31.07
N ASN A 396 -4.78 -14.89 -30.84
CA ASN A 396 -3.61 -14.86 -29.95
C ASN A 396 -2.31 -15.17 -30.70
N THR A 397 -2.25 -14.75 -31.97
CA THR A 397 -1.06 -14.89 -32.81
C THR A 397 -0.29 -13.56 -32.82
N PHE A 398 1.02 -13.63 -33.04
CA PHE A 398 1.89 -12.47 -33.28
C PHE A 398 1.49 -11.61 -34.51
N GLU A 399 0.46 -12.01 -35.24
CA GLU A 399 -0.03 -11.35 -36.44
C GLU A 399 -1.27 -10.48 -36.19
N ASP A 400 -1.89 -10.55 -35.00
CA ASP A 400 -3.02 -9.68 -34.65
C ASP A 400 -2.52 -8.31 -34.16
N GLU A 401 -3.32 -7.28 -34.41
CA GLU A 401 -3.02 -5.93 -33.91
C GLU A 401 -3.22 -5.86 -32.39
N ALA A 402 -2.44 -5.01 -31.72
CA ALA A 402 -2.53 -4.81 -30.28
C ALA A 402 -3.94 -4.40 -29.85
N VAL A 403 -4.40 -4.87 -28.69
CA VAL A 403 -5.64 -4.38 -28.08
C VAL A 403 -5.34 -3.08 -27.32
N TRP A 404 -6.23 -2.10 -27.40
CA TRP A 404 -6.10 -0.86 -26.65
C TRP A 404 -6.13 -1.15 -25.15
N CYS A 405 -5.08 -0.74 -24.44
CA CYS A 405 -4.95 -0.91 -23.00
C CYS A 405 -4.77 0.43 -22.30
N PHE A 406 -5.34 0.55 -21.10
CA PHE A 406 -5.17 1.71 -20.23
C PHE A 406 -4.00 1.55 -19.24
N GLN A 407 -3.65 0.32 -18.87
CA GLN A 407 -2.50 0.03 -18.01
C GLN A 407 -1.20 0.22 -18.79
N ARG A 408 -0.47 1.29 -18.48
CA ARG A 408 0.68 1.72 -19.29
C ARG A 408 1.90 2.08 -18.45
N PHE A 409 3.07 1.66 -18.90
CA PHE A 409 4.36 2.12 -18.41
C PHE A 409 4.74 3.46 -19.02
N GLY A 410 5.51 4.27 -18.30
CA GLY A 410 5.99 5.55 -18.81
C GLY A 410 4.91 6.58 -19.13
N ARG A 411 3.69 6.39 -18.61
CA ARG A 411 2.61 7.38 -18.60
C ARG A 411 2.93 8.48 -17.59
N THR A 412 2.35 9.67 -17.77
CA THR A 412 2.46 10.74 -16.77
C THR A 412 1.10 11.11 -16.20
N ILE A 413 1.07 11.49 -14.92
CA ILE A 413 -0.10 11.98 -14.19
C ILE A 413 0.17 13.40 -13.70
N THR A 414 -0.73 14.32 -13.99
CA THR A 414 -0.65 15.71 -13.54
C THR A 414 -1.96 16.12 -12.87
N GLN A 415 -1.89 16.56 -11.62
CA GLN A 415 -3.02 17.18 -10.94
C GLN A 415 -3.11 18.67 -11.28
N LEU A 416 -4.30 19.12 -11.69
CA LEU A 416 -4.60 20.50 -12.05
C LEU A 416 -5.06 21.33 -10.83
N PRO A 417 -4.96 22.67 -10.89
CA PRO A 417 -5.40 23.54 -9.79
C PRO A 417 -6.90 23.47 -9.49
N ASP A 418 -7.71 23.07 -10.48
CA ASP A 418 -9.16 22.87 -10.33
C ASP A 418 -9.54 21.47 -9.83
N GLY A 419 -8.55 20.63 -9.50
CA GLY A 419 -8.74 19.29 -8.97
C GLY A 419 -8.91 18.19 -10.03
N ARG A 420 -8.92 18.53 -11.33
CA ARG A 420 -8.89 17.53 -12.40
C ARG A 420 -7.53 16.84 -12.45
N ILE A 421 -7.53 15.60 -12.95
CA ILE A 421 -6.30 14.83 -13.18
C ILE A 421 -6.16 14.59 -14.67
N ILE A 422 -5.00 14.95 -15.23
CA ILE A 422 -4.65 14.65 -16.61
C ILE A 422 -3.66 13.48 -16.60
N GLN A 423 -4.00 12.42 -17.32
CA GLN A 423 -3.08 11.33 -17.62
C GLN A 423 -2.72 11.36 -19.10
N ILE A 424 -1.43 11.47 -19.41
CA ILE A 424 -0.92 11.37 -20.78
C ILE A 424 -0.40 9.95 -21.00
N ALA A 425 -0.74 9.39 -22.17
CA ALA A 425 -0.44 8.03 -22.57
C ALA A 425 1.03 7.59 -22.39
N GLY A 426 1.22 6.29 -22.25
CA GLY A 426 2.51 5.62 -22.20
C GLY A 426 2.55 4.43 -23.17
N GLU A 427 3.33 3.41 -22.85
CA GLU A 427 3.38 2.12 -23.56
C GLU A 427 2.68 1.00 -22.79
N HIS A 428 2.15 0.00 -23.50
CA HIS A 428 1.70 -1.26 -22.92
C HIS A 428 2.59 -2.39 -23.43
N GLU A 429 2.95 -3.30 -22.53
CA GLU A 429 3.88 -4.43 -22.73
C GLU A 429 5.28 -4.04 -23.24
N ASP A 430 6.14 -5.04 -23.41
CA ASP A 430 7.41 -4.89 -24.09
C ASP A 430 7.30 -5.26 -25.58
N TYR A 431 8.30 -4.88 -26.38
CA TYR A 431 8.24 -5.05 -27.83
C TYR A 431 8.24 -6.51 -28.33
N TYR A 432 8.43 -7.49 -27.44
CA TYR A 432 8.30 -8.91 -27.78
C TYR A 432 6.87 -9.41 -27.58
N ASP A 433 5.99 -8.62 -26.98
CA ASP A 433 4.58 -8.97 -26.80
C ASP A 433 3.74 -8.51 -28.01
N PRO A 434 2.83 -9.36 -28.53
CA PRO A 434 1.91 -8.97 -29.60
C PRO A 434 0.99 -7.78 -29.25
N ASP A 435 0.74 -7.53 -27.97
CA ASP A 435 -0.04 -6.39 -27.49
C ASP A 435 0.81 -5.13 -27.24
N PHE A 436 2.09 -5.13 -27.64
CA PHE A 436 2.93 -3.94 -27.57
C PHE A 436 2.33 -2.76 -28.33
N CYS A 437 2.11 -1.65 -27.64
CA CYS A 437 1.66 -0.42 -28.25
C CYS A 437 2.07 0.80 -27.45
N ILE A 438 2.56 1.83 -28.14
CA ILE A 438 2.74 3.17 -27.59
C ILE A 438 1.55 4.03 -28.02
N TYR A 439 0.94 4.72 -27.07
CA TYR A 439 -0.30 5.47 -27.26
C TYR A 439 -0.07 6.99 -27.24
N ASN A 440 -1.03 7.76 -27.75
CA ASN A 440 -1.01 9.23 -27.71
C ASN A 440 -2.31 9.84 -27.14
N ASP A 441 -3.19 9.02 -26.56
CA ASP A 441 -4.41 9.53 -25.95
C ASP A 441 -4.14 10.23 -24.60
N VAL A 442 -5.03 11.16 -24.27
CA VAL A 442 -5.03 11.87 -22.99
C VAL A 442 -6.35 11.59 -22.29
N VAL A 443 -6.29 11.15 -21.04
CA VAL A 443 -7.47 10.90 -20.22
C VAL A 443 -7.58 11.96 -19.15
N VAL A 444 -8.73 12.61 -19.05
CA VAL A 444 -9.01 13.66 -18.06
C VAL A 444 -10.04 13.16 -17.08
N PHE A 445 -9.66 13.03 -15.81
CA PHE A 445 -10.55 12.64 -14.70
C PHE A 445 -11.04 13.88 -13.96
N GLN A 446 -12.32 13.85 -13.55
CA GLN A 446 -12.94 14.92 -12.77
C GLN A 446 -12.86 14.71 -11.25
N ASN A 447 -12.11 13.71 -10.78
CA ASN A 447 -11.96 13.25 -9.38
C ASN A 447 -13.19 12.60 -8.72
N ASP A 448 -14.32 12.51 -9.43
CA ASP A 448 -15.56 11.85 -8.99
C ASP A 448 -15.81 10.50 -9.71
N GLY A 449 -14.78 9.97 -10.37
CA GLY A 449 -14.88 8.76 -11.19
C GLY A 449 -15.47 8.99 -12.59
N THR A 450 -15.79 10.23 -12.96
CA THR A 450 -16.07 10.60 -14.34
C THR A 450 -14.79 10.97 -15.07
N PHE A 451 -14.72 10.62 -16.36
CA PHE A 451 -13.56 10.91 -17.18
C PHE A 451 -13.92 11.10 -18.64
N THR A 452 -12.99 11.64 -19.41
CA THR A 452 -13.09 11.76 -20.87
C THR A 452 -11.77 11.40 -21.51
N ILE A 453 -11.83 10.58 -22.57
CA ILE A 453 -10.65 10.18 -23.36
C ILE A 453 -10.56 11.07 -24.59
N PHE A 454 -9.38 11.65 -24.82
CA PHE A 454 -9.08 12.52 -25.94
C PHE A 454 -8.03 11.86 -26.84
N GLY A 455 -8.34 11.78 -28.13
CA GLY A 455 -7.43 11.29 -29.16
C GLY A 455 -6.90 12.44 -30.01
N TYR A 456 -5.70 12.26 -30.56
CA TYR A 456 -5.03 13.26 -31.38
C TYR A 456 -4.54 12.62 -32.69
N PRO A 457 -4.50 13.37 -33.80
CA PRO A 457 -3.78 12.94 -34.99
C PRO A 457 -2.30 12.72 -34.68
N GLN A 458 -1.71 11.69 -35.25
CA GLN A 458 -0.32 11.30 -34.99
C GLN A 458 0.68 12.41 -35.33
N GLU A 459 0.38 13.20 -36.36
CA GLU A 459 1.18 14.35 -36.79
C GLU A 459 1.09 15.56 -35.85
N VAL A 460 0.01 15.64 -35.05
CA VAL A 460 -0.19 16.70 -34.05
C VAL A 460 0.48 16.31 -32.74
N PHE A 461 0.26 15.07 -32.29
CA PHE A 461 0.86 14.53 -31.08
C PHE A 461 1.23 13.06 -31.32
N PRO A 462 2.52 12.75 -31.46
CA PRO A 462 2.95 11.38 -31.70
C PRO A 462 2.76 10.52 -30.43
N PRO A 463 2.66 9.19 -30.56
CA PRO A 463 2.75 8.24 -29.46
C PRO A 463 3.89 8.55 -28.51
N THR A 464 3.73 8.36 -27.21
CA THR A 464 4.78 8.67 -26.23
C THR A 464 4.82 7.69 -25.06
N ASP A 465 6.00 7.52 -24.50
CA ASP A 465 6.33 6.65 -23.38
C ASP A 465 7.53 7.22 -22.62
N PHE A 466 7.58 7.12 -21.30
CA PHE A 466 8.68 7.61 -20.45
C PHE A 466 9.09 9.08 -20.74
N HIS A 467 8.13 9.90 -21.13
CA HIS A 467 8.25 11.35 -21.20
C HIS A 467 8.05 11.94 -19.80
N SER A 468 8.35 13.23 -19.65
CA SER A 468 7.93 14.00 -18.47
C SER A 468 6.79 14.95 -18.84
N ALA A 469 5.93 15.27 -17.87
CA ALA A 469 4.84 16.21 -18.02
C ALA A 469 4.85 17.20 -16.85
N THR A 470 5.10 18.48 -17.13
CA THR A 470 5.24 19.52 -16.10
C THR A 470 4.20 20.62 -16.28
N LEU A 471 3.35 20.81 -15.28
CA LEU A 471 2.37 21.90 -15.24
C LEU A 471 3.04 23.25 -15.03
N VAL A 472 2.82 24.19 -15.95
CA VAL A 472 3.26 25.58 -15.86
C VAL A 472 2.16 26.52 -16.36
N GLY A 473 1.51 27.22 -15.43
CA GLY A 473 0.40 28.12 -15.77
C GLY A 473 -0.76 27.36 -16.42
N ASP A 474 -1.15 27.78 -17.63
CA ASP A 474 -2.25 27.19 -18.41
C ASP A 474 -1.84 25.95 -19.25
N TYR A 475 -0.58 25.53 -19.14
CA TYR A 475 0.01 24.50 -20.00
C TYR A 475 0.67 23.37 -19.22
N ILE A 476 0.62 22.17 -19.77
CA ILE A 476 1.46 21.04 -19.37
C ILE A 476 2.50 20.85 -20.46
N TYR A 477 3.78 20.98 -20.11
CA TYR A 477 4.90 20.75 -21.02
C TYR A 477 5.27 19.27 -21.02
N ILE A 478 5.19 18.65 -22.18
CA ILE A 478 5.47 17.24 -22.43
C ILE A 478 6.84 17.16 -23.10
N ILE A 479 7.81 16.53 -22.43
CA ILE A 479 9.22 16.55 -22.84
C ILE A 479 9.76 15.13 -22.95
N GLY A 480 10.45 14.86 -24.06
CA GLY A 480 11.20 13.62 -24.26
C GLY A 480 10.39 12.42 -24.73
N ASN A 481 11.10 11.46 -25.34
CA ASN A 481 10.62 10.18 -25.88
C ASN A 481 9.20 10.18 -26.49
N LEU A 482 9.07 10.92 -27.59
CA LEU A 482 7.84 11.10 -28.36
C LEU A 482 7.99 10.51 -29.77
N GLY A 483 7.35 9.37 -29.98
CA GLY A 483 7.28 8.64 -31.24
C GLY A 483 8.02 7.31 -31.19
N TYR A 484 7.62 6.40 -32.09
CA TYR A 484 8.33 5.14 -32.31
C TYR A 484 9.78 5.36 -32.74
N SER A 485 10.59 4.31 -32.63
CA SER A 485 12.04 4.33 -32.89
C SER A 485 12.43 4.95 -34.25
N ASN A 486 11.62 4.76 -35.29
CA ASN A 486 11.84 5.29 -36.62
C ASN A 486 11.59 6.81 -36.76
N ALA A 487 10.83 7.42 -35.85
CA ALA A 487 10.54 8.86 -35.84
C ALA A 487 11.61 9.68 -35.07
N ARG A 488 12.57 9.01 -34.42
CA ARG A 488 13.53 9.66 -33.53
C ARG A 488 14.59 10.43 -34.29
N ILE A 489 14.84 11.67 -33.86
CA ILE A 489 15.87 12.54 -34.41
C ILE A 489 16.97 12.70 -33.35
N TYR A 490 18.13 12.10 -33.61
CA TYR A 490 19.26 12.13 -32.66
C TYR A 490 19.74 13.57 -32.42
N GLY A 491 20.01 13.90 -31.16
CA GLY A 491 20.40 15.25 -30.72
C GLY A 491 19.24 16.22 -30.54
N GLU A 492 18.03 15.86 -30.95
CA GLU A 492 16.82 16.65 -30.72
C GLU A 492 16.08 16.18 -29.46
N THR A 493 15.46 17.12 -28.75
CA THR A 493 14.58 16.84 -27.61
C THR A 493 13.18 17.32 -27.97
N PRO A 494 12.23 16.42 -28.23
CA PRO A 494 10.86 16.81 -28.54
C PRO A 494 10.22 17.51 -27.34
N VAL A 495 9.55 18.64 -27.61
CA VAL A 495 8.80 19.42 -26.63
C VAL A 495 7.43 19.74 -27.20
N TYR A 496 6.39 19.40 -26.45
CA TYR A 496 5.00 19.72 -26.75
C TYR A 496 4.38 20.43 -25.56
N CYS A 497 3.31 21.19 -25.80
CA CYS A 497 2.49 21.75 -24.73
C CYS A 497 1.02 21.39 -24.91
N LEU A 498 0.40 20.91 -23.84
CA LEU A 498 -1.05 20.73 -23.74
C LEU A 498 -1.64 21.93 -23.00
N ASN A 499 -2.55 22.68 -23.62
CA ASN A 499 -3.33 23.70 -22.91
C ASN A 499 -4.46 23.01 -22.10
N TRP A 500 -4.45 23.08 -20.77
CA TRP A 500 -5.35 22.25 -19.95
C TRP A 500 -6.81 22.75 -19.89
N HIS A 501 -7.09 23.94 -20.43
CA HIS A 501 -8.45 24.46 -20.62
C HIS A 501 -9.10 23.95 -21.90
N THR A 502 -8.34 23.93 -23.00
CA THR A 502 -8.84 23.55 -24.34
C THR A 502 -8.51 22.12 -24.74
N LEU A 503 -7.56 21.51 -24.03
CA LEU A 503 -6.94 20.22 -24.32
C LEU A 503 -6.33 20.13 -25.71
N LYS A 504 -5.91 21.25 -26.29
CA LYS A 504 -5.12 21.26 -27.52
C LYS A 504 -3.66 21.00 -27.21
N ILE A 505 -3.03 20.17 -28.05
CA ILE A 505 -1.59 19.91 -28.02
C ILE A 505 -0.90 20.59 -29.21
N GLU A 506 0.22 21.25 -28.95
CA GLU A 506 1.04 21.89 -29.97
C GLU A 506 2.52 21.55 -29.78
N LYS A 507 3.24 21.33 -30.88
CA LYS A 507 4.70 21.17 -30.86
C LYS A 507 5.36 22.52 -30.61
N ILE A 508 6.35 22.54 -29.74
CA ILE A 508 7.15 23.73 -29.45
C ILE A 508 8.53 23.58 -30.09
N GLU A 509 8.87 24.54 -30.93
CA GLU A 509 10.23 24.65 -31.46
C GLU A 509 11.17 25.20 -30.38
N THR A 510 12.27 24.48 -30.14
CA THR A 510 13.27 24.86 -29.13
C THR A 510 14.66 24.95 -29.73
N ALA A 511 15.50 25.79 -29.15
CA ALA A 511 16.88 26.02 -29.55
C ALA A 511 17.85 25.83 -28.37
N GLY A 512 19.16 25.83 -28.63
CA GLY A 512 20.19 25.75 -27.59
C GLY A 512 20.73 24.34 -27.35
N GLU A 513 21.32 24.14 -26.17
CA GLU A 513 22.01 22.89 -25.80
C GLU A 513 21.03 21.84 -25.29
N LYS A 514 20.40 21.13 -26.22
CA LYS A 514 19.41 20.09 -25.94
C LYS A 514 20.05 18.86 -25.27
N PRO A 515 19.35 18.17 -24.36
CA PRO A 515 19.77 16.87 -23.84
C PRO A 515 19.94 15.78 -24.91
N GLY A 516 19.27 15.94 -26.06
CA GLY A 516 19.08 14.89 -27.05
C GLY A 516 17.79 14.12 -26.80
N TRP A 517 17.66 12.94 -27.41
CA TRP A 517 16.42 12.17 -27.35
C TRP A 517 16.32 11.44 -26.01
N ILE A 518 15.78 12.14 -25.01
CA ILE A 518 15.80 11.73 -23.61
C ILE A 518 14.50 11.00 -23.19
N SER A 519 14.62 10.00 -22.32
CA SER A 519 13.52 9.25 -21.70
C SER A 519 13.80 9.01 -20.22
N ARG A 520 12.77 8.67 -19.41
CA ARG A 520 12.91 8.29 -17.98
C ARG A 520 13.62 9.35 -17.12
N HIS A 521 13.56 10.61 -17.54
CA HIS A 521 14.14 11.75 -16.85
C HIS A 521 13.10 12.37 -15.92
N ARG A 522 13.56 13.14 -14.94
CA ARG A 522 12.69 13.97 -14.12
C ARG A 522 12.66 15.38 -14.68
N ALA A 523 11.49 16.02 -14.66
CA ALA A 523 11.33 17.42 -14.99
C ALA A 523 10.55 18.14 -13.89
N PHE A 524 11.10 19.23 -13.36
CA PHE A 524 10.48 20.00 -12.28
C PHE A 524 10.51 21.50 -12.55
N TYR A 525 9.44 22.17 -12.13
CA TYR A 525 9.27 23.62 -12.24
C TYR A 525 9.48 24.27 -10.87
N ARG A 526 10.50 25.13 -10.75
CA ARG A 526 10.83 25.82 -9.48
C ARG A 526 10.81 27.34 -9.56
N GLU A 527 11.12 27.92 -10.72
CA GLU A 527 11.32 29.36 -10.87
C GLU A 527 10.62 29.92 -12.11
N SER A 528 10.18 31.18 -12.02
CA SER A 528 9.35 31.89 -13.00
C SER A 528 9.84 31.69 -14.44
N SER A 529 9.28 30.69 -15.13
CA SER A 529 9.53 30.23 -16.52
C SER A 529 10.66 29.22 -16.79
N LYS A 530 11.17 28.46 -15.82
CA LYS A 530 12.21 27.44 -16.07
C LYS A 530 11.80 26.03 -15.65
N ILE A 531 11.94 25.07 -16.57
CA ILE A 531 11.82 23.64 -16.29
C ILE A 531 13.23 23.05 -16.21
N TYR A 532 13.52 22.37 -15.12
CA TYR A 532 14.80 21.71 -14.88
C TYR A 532 14.66 20.22 -15.20
N ILE A 533 15.57 19.69 -16.01
CA ILE A 533 15.60 18.31 -16.47
C ILE A 533 16.84 17.63 -15.91
N THR A 534 16.64 16.50 -15.23
CA THR A 534 17.73 15.76 -14.56
C THR A 534 17.54 14.25 -14.72
N GLY A 535 18.65 13.50 -14.68
CA GLY A 535 18.63 12.05 -14.84
C GLY A 535 18.08 11.59 -16.18
N GLY A 536 17.65 10.33 -16.24
CA GLY A 536 17.12 9.69 -17.44
C GLY A 536 18.18 9.13 -18.37
N LYS A 537 17.72 8.64 -19.53
CA LYS A 537 18.54 8.02 -20.55
C LYS A 537 18.46 8.77 -21.86
N ILE A 538 19.59 8.95 -22.53
CA ILE A 538 19.68 9.61 -23.83
C ILE A 538 19.91 8.55 -24.89
N CYS A 539 19.03 8.53 -25.89
CA CYS A 539 19.16 7.69 -27.07
C CYS A 539 20.24 8.25 -27.99
N THR A 540 21.22 7.41 -28.33
CA THR A 540 22.38 7.71 -29.17
C THR A 540 22.51 6.69 -30.29
N LYS A 541 23.22 7.06 -31.36
CA LYS A 541 23.50 6.17 -32.48
C LYS A 541 24.98 5.83 -32.52
N ILE A 542 25.32 4.55 -32.38
CA ILE A 542 26.69 4.04 -32.51
C ILE A 542 26.70 3.12 -33.74
N GLY A 543 27.14 3.65 -34.89
CA GLY A 543 27.07 2.92 -36.15
C GLY A 543 25.63 2.76 -36.66
N GLU A 544 25.17 1.52 -36.84
CA GLU A 544 23.77 1.20 -37.21
C GLU A 544 22.88 0.90 -36.00
N GLU A 545 23.46 0.73 -34.81
CA GLU A 545 22.73 0.36 -33.60
C GLU A 545 22.31 1.59 -32.77
N THR A 546 21.18 1.46 -32.08
CA THR A 546 20.67 2.44 -31.13
C THR A 546 21.08 2.01 -29.72
N ASP A 547 21.69 2.93 -28.98
CA ASP A 547 22.11 2.69 -27.60
C ASP A 547 21.55 3.77 -26.66
N TYR A 548 21.37 3.44 -25.39
CA TYR A 548 20.87 4.35 -24.35
C TYR A 548 21.90 4.54 -23.26
N ILE A 549 22.41 5.77 -23.16
CA ILE A 549 23.38 6.15 -22.14
C ILE A 549 22.71 6.92 -21.02
N ASP A 550 23.19 6.75 -19.80
CA ASP A 550 22.70 7.53 -18.65
C ASP A 550 23.06 9.01 -18.82
N ASN A 551 22.07 9.88 -18.63
CA ASN A 551 22.27 11.31 -18.68
C ASN A 551 23.03 11.79 -17.44
N GLN A 552 24.30 12.14 -17.63
CA GLN A 552 25.18 12.66 -16.58
C GLN A 552 25.05 14.17 -16.34
N ASN A 553 24.18 14.86 -17.07
CA ASN A 553 24.08 16.32 -17.03
C ASN A 553 22.68 16.77 -16.63
N SER A 554 22.59 17.99 -16.12
CA SER A 554 21.30 18.67 -15.91
C SER A 554 21.10 19.71 -17.01
N TYR A 555 19.83 19.96 -17.36
CA TYR A 555 19.45 20.92 -18.37
C TYR A 555 18.32 21.82 -17.86
N ILE A 556 18.24 23.03 -18.40
CA ILE A 556 17.15 23.96 -18.17
C ILE A 556 16.52 24.28 -19.51
N LEU A 557 15.20 24.16 -19.59
CA LEU A 557 14.39 24.76 -20.64
C LEU A 557 13.80 26.07 -20.11
N ASP A 558 14.27 27.21 -20.64
CA ASP A 558 13.69 28.52 -20.38
C ASP A 558 12.48 28.74 -21.31
N LEU A 559 11.30 28.87 -20.71
CA LEU A 559 10.02 28.95 -21.40
C LEU A 559 9.75 30.34 -22.00
N LYS A 560 10.51 31.39 -21.64
CA LYS A 560 10.32 32.73 -22.24
C LYS A 560 10.84 32.79 -23.67
N ASN A 561 11.92 32.08 -23.94
CA ASN A 561 12.65 32.08 -25.21
C ASN A 561 12.76 30.68 -25.83
N MET A 562 12.20 29.66 -25.19
CA MET A 562 12.23 28.25 -25.61
C MET A 562 13.67 27.78 -25.88
N TYR A 563 14.57 28.11 -24.95
CA TYR A 563 16.00 27.90 -25.09
C TYR A 563 16.55 26.95 -24.03
N TRP A 564 17.28 25.94 -24.48
CA TRP A 564 17.94 24.95 -23.64
C TRP A 564 19.34 25.42 -23.21
N SER A 565 19.64 25.26 -21.93
CA SER A 565 20.98 25.49 -21.38
C SER A 565 21.42 24.28 -20.57
N LYS A 566 22.68 23.87 -20.75
CA LYS A 566 23.28 22.83 -19.92
C LYS A 566 23.72 23.41 -18.58
N VAL A 567 23.39 22.74 -17.48
CA VAL A 567 23.82 23.10 -16.12
C VAL A 567 24.95 22.17 -15.72
N ILE A 568 26.08 22.76 -15.36
CA ILE A 568 27.18 22.06 -14.70
C ILE A 568 26.87 22.12 -13.21
N ILE A 569 26.61 20.96 -12.60
CA ILE A 569 26.44 20.82 -11.14
C ILE A 569 27.80 21.02 -10.46
#